data_AF-A0A388PE47-F1
#
_entry.id   AF-A0A388PE47-F1
#
_cell.length_a   1.000
_cell.length_b   1.000
_cell.length_c   1.000
_cell.angle_alpha   90.00
_cell.angle_beta   90.00
_cell.angle_gamma   90.00
#
_symmetry.space_group_name_H-M   'P 1'
#
loop_
_entity.id
_entity.type
_entity.pdbx_description
1 polymer ?
#
loop_
_entity_poly.entity_id
_entity_poly.type
_entity_poly.pdbx_seq_one_letter_code
_entity_poly.pdbx_strand_id
1 'polypeptide(L)'
;MLFGFFQIFFLCLLWGLGLQGPATKGASGFGEDELVRKRELTAFERILKATCTGLFILSTLANFTAPFDFLFETESYWCALPSAAWILFMLFRRSVPMDAEAIGTGLWTFAPFASIGLWSVIGFLQLDLVPYHSLLWQTGGVGAMIAYGLTRDISREMNPPS
;
A
#
# COMPACT_ATOMS: atom_id res chain seq x y z
N MET A 1 4.47 15.37 21.80
CA MET A 1 5.02 14.76 20.56
C MET A 1 4.67 13.27 20.46
N LEU A 2 4.93 12.44 21.47
CA LEU A 2 4.61 11.00 21.46
C LEU A 2 3.11 10.70 21.21
N PHE A 3 2.20 11.41 21.88
CA PHE A 3 0.74 11.18 21.77
C PHE A 3 0.20 11.43 20.35
N GLY A 4 0.70 12.47 19.66
CA GLY A 4 0.33 12.75 18.27
C GLY A 4 0.86 11.69 17.29
N PHE A 5 2.04 11.14 17.54
CA PHE A 5 2.60 10.05 16.75
C PHE A 5 1.75 8.77 16.84
N PHE A 6 1.34 8.36 18.04
CA PHE A 6 0.44 7.22 18.22
C PHE A 6 -0.90 7.43 17.52
N GLN A 7 -1.47 8.63 17.61
CA GLN A 7 -2.73 8.95 16.94
C GLN A 7 -2.60 8.84 15.41
N ILE A 8 -1.56 9.43 14.81
CA ILE A 8 -1.31 9.35 13.37
C ILE A 8 -1.08 7.89 12.94
N PHE A 9 -0.29 7.13 13.71
CA PHE A 9 -0.04 5.72 13.45
C PHE A 9 -1.32 4.88 13.43
N PHE A 10 -2.20 5.05 14.43
CA PHE A 10 -3.49 4.38 14.47
C PHE A 10 -4.42 4.81 13.33
N LEU A 11 -4.40 6.08 12.94
CA LEU A 11 -5.15 6.56 11.77
C LEU A 11 -4.64 5.90 10.48
N CYS A 12 -3.32 5.79 10.29
CA CYS A 12 -2.73 5.08 9.16
C CYS A 12 -3.10 3.59 9.16
N LEU A 13 -3.12 2.93 10.31
CA LEU A 13 -3.58 1.53 10.43
C LEU A 13 -5.07 1.38 10.09
N LEU A 14 -5.92 2.29 10.55
CA LEU A 14 -7.35 2.28 10.25
C LEU A 14 -7.64 2.54 8.76
N TRP A 15 -6.85 3.43 8.14
CA TRP A 15 -6.83 3.61 6.69
C TRP A 15 -6.37 2.34 5.96
N GLY A 16 -5.30 1.73 6.46
CA GLY A 16 -4.78 0.45 5.98
C GLY A 16 -5.72 -0.73 6.18
N LEU A 17 -6.66 -0.70 7.13
CA LEU A 17 -7.70 -1.71 7.28
C LEU A 17 -8.89 -1.48 6.32
N GLY A 18 -8.89 -0.36 5.59
CA GLY A 18 -10.04 0.08 4.79
C GLY A 18 -11.27 0.41 5.65
N LEU A 19 -11.07 0.67 6.95
CA LEU A 19 -12.11 1.03 7.91
C LEU A 19 -12.33 2.54 7.99
N GLN A 20 -11.31 3.34 7.66
CA GLN A 20 -11.56 4.71 7.26
C GLN A 20 -12.15 4.68 5.86
N GLY A 21 -13.46 4.91 5.79
CA GLY A 21 -14.15 5.28 4.56
C GLY A 21 -13.50 6.53 3.92
N PRO A 22 -13.96 6.93 2.72
CA PRO A 22 -13.42 8.10 2.01
C PRO A 22 -13.26 9.24 3.00
N ALA A 23 -12.04 9.75 3.12
CA ALA A 23 -11.65 10.68 4.17
C ALA A 23 -12.78 11.68 4.43
N THR A 24 -13.19 11.81 5.68
CA THR A 24 -14.09 12.90 6.08
C THR A 24 -13.50 14.19 5.52
N LYS A 25 -14.32 14.95 4.77
CA LYS A 25 -13.98 16.27 4.23
C LYS A 25 -13.06 17.02 5.20
N GLY A 26 -11.84 17.36 4.75
CA GLY A 26 -10.91 18.21 5.49
C GLY A 26 -9.71 17.53 6.18
N ALA A 27 -9.48 16.23 6.04
CA ALA A 27 -8.33 15.57 6.69
C ALA A 27 -6.96 15.79 5.99
N SER A 28 -6.92 16.41 4.81
CA SER A 28 -5.68 16.67 4.06
C SER A 28 -4.98 17.99 4.46
N GLY A 29 -5.56 18.81 5.33
CA GLY A 29 -5.06 20.16 5.63
C GLY A 29 -5.26 21.16 4.49
N PHE A 30 -5.79 20.72 3.35
CA PHE A 30 -6.34 21.57 2.30
C PHE A 30 -7.86 21.61 2.53
N GLY A 31 -8.37 22.77 2.93
CA GLY A 31 -9.79 22.98 3.23
C GLY A 31 -10.70 22.64 2.05
N GLU A 32 -11.98 22.36 2.36
CA GLU A 32 -13.23 22.18 1.59
C GLU A 32 -13.24 21.71 0.10
N ASP A 33 -12.15 21.86 -0.64
CA ASP A 33 -11.97 21.53 -2.05
C ASP A 33 -11.15 20.24 -2.23
N GLU A 34 -11.60 19.12 -1.67
CA GLU A 34 -11.30 17.84 -2.34
C GLU A 34 -12.11 17.83 -3.65
N LEU A 35 -11.49 18.39 -4.70
CA LEU A 35 -12.05 18.58 -6.06
C LEU A 35 -12.63 17.31 -6.69
N VAL A 36 -12.34 16.14 -6.12
CA VAL A 36 -12.82 14.85 -6.61
C VAL A 36 -13.32 14.01 -5.44
N ARG A 37 -14.61 13.62 -5.48
CA ARG A 37 -15.20 12.68 -4.52
C ARG A 37 -14.41 11.37 -4.55
N LYS A 38 -13.83 10.96 -3.42
CA LYS A 38 -13.17 9.66 -3.29
C LYS A 38 -14.15 8.52 -3.52
N ARG A 39 -13.82 7.63 -4.44
CA ARG A 39 -14.59 6.42 -4.78
C ARG A 39 -14.57 5.46 -3.58
N GLU A 40 -15.64 4.68 -3.42
CA GLU A 40 -15.61 3.56 -2.49
C GLU A 40 -14.61 2.49 -2.94
N LEU A 41 -13.79 2.03 -1.98
CA LEU A 41 -12.87 0.90 -2.19
C LEU A 41 -13.64 -0.33 -2.64
N THR A 42 -13.17 -0.97 -3.71
CA THR A 42 -13.68 -2.29 -4.09
C THR A 42 -13.40 -3.31 -2.99
N ALA A 43 -14.20 -4.38 -2.94
CA ALA A 43 -13.98 -5.47 -2.00
C ALA A 43 -12.54 -6.01 -2.06
N PHE A 44 -11.96 -6.09 -3.26
CA PHE A 44 -10.57 -6.50 -3.45
C PHE A 44 -9.58 -5.52 -2.83
N GLU A 45 -9.70 -4.21 -3.11
CA GLU A 45 -8.81 -3.19 -2.53
C GLU A 45 -8.88 -3.19 -1.01
N ARG A 46 -10.08 -3.39 -0.44
CA ARG A 46 -10.29 -3.47 1.01
C ARG A 46 -9.61 -4.70 1.62
N ILE A 47 -9.82 -5.88 1.03
CA ILE A 47 -9.19 -7.13 1.48
C ILE A 47 -7.68 -7.00 1.37
N LEU A 48 -7.18 -6.51 0.24
CA LEU A 48 -5.75 -6.33 0.02
C LEU A 48 -5.14 -5.36 1.03
N LYS A 49 -5.78 -4.22 1.29
CA LYS A 49 -5.36 -3.27 2.33
C LYS A 49 -5.30 -3.95 3.70
N ALA A 50 -6.35 -4.67 4.09
CA ALA A 50 -6.38 -5.42 5.35
C ALA A 50 -5.26 -6.47 5.45
N THR A 51 -4.98 -7.21 4.37
CA THR A 51 -3.87 -8.17 4.29
C THR A 51 -2.52 -7.47 4.44
N CYS A 52 -2.30 -6.34 3.77
CA CYS A 52 -1.05 -5.57 3.90
C CYS A 52 -0.85 -5.07 5.34
N THR A 53 -1.93 -4.65 6.01
CA THR A 53 -1.88 -4.24 7.41
C THR A 53 -1.59 -5.40 8.35
N GLY A 54 -2.18 -6.58 8.10
CA GLY A 54 -1.85 -7.81 8.82
C GLY A 54 -0.38 -8.18 8.65
N LEU A 55 0.13 -8.15 7.42
CA LEU A 55 1.55 -8.40 7.11
C LEU A 55 2.47 -7.34 7.72
N PHE A 56 2.06 -6.08 7.85
CA PHE A 56 2.80 -5.06 8.58
C PHE A 56 2.93 -5.39 10.08
N ILE A 57 1.86 -5.88 10.71
CA ILE A 57 1.91 -6.32 12.12
C ILE A 57 2.80 -7.57 12.26
N LEU A 58 2.63 -8.56 11.38
CA LEU A 58 3.42 -9.80 11.44
C LEU A 58 4.90 -9.56 11.16
N SER A 59 5.23 -8.71 10.19
CA SER A 59 6.63 -8.30 9.94
C SER A 59 7.23 -7.55 11.12
N THR A 60 6.43 -6.75 11.81
CA THR A 60 6.86 -6.11 13.07
C THR A 60 7.18 -7.15 14.14
N LEU A 61 6.37 -8.21 14.27
CA LEU A 61 6.62 -9.31 15.21
C LEU A 61 7.80 -10.21 14.82
N ALA A 62 8.08 -10.37 13.51
CA ALA A 62 9.23 -11.13 13.01
C ALA A 62 10.56 -10.61 13.57
N ASN A 63 10.68 -9.29 13.77
CA ASN A 63 11.87 -8.69 14.38
C ASN A 63 12.14 -9.16 15.82
N PHE A 64 11.14 -9.75 16.49
CA PHE A 64 11.26 -10.24 17.87
C PHE A 64 11.18 -11.77 17.97
N THR A 65 10.72 -12.47 16.94
CA THR A 65 10.39 -13.90 17.01
C THR A 65 10.63 -14.59 15.67
N ALA A 66 11.42 -15.68 15.69
CA ALA A 66 11.78 -16.50 14.52
C ALA A 66 10.62 -17.15 13.72
N PRO A 67 9.42 -17.44 14.28
CA PRO A 67 8.34 -18.08 13.53
C PRO A 67 7.82 -17.29 12.31
N PHE A 68 8.21 -16.01 12.18
CA PHE A 68 7.77 -15.14 11.08
C PHE A 68 8.89 -14.77 10.09
N ASP A 69 10.07 -15.37 10.22
CA ASP A 69 11.22 -15.13 9.33
C ASP A 69 10.89 -15.47 7.87
N PHE A 70 10.01 -16.47 7.68
CA PHE A 70 9.46 -16.85 6.38
C PHE A 70 8.76 -15.70 5.63
N LEU A 71 8.42 -14.57 6.26
CA LEU A 71 7.85 -13.41 5.55
C LEU A 71 8.88 -12.71 4.65
N PHE A 72 10.15 -12.85 5.01
CA PHE A 72 11.29 -12.15 4.43
C PHE A 72 12.29 -13.07 3.74
N GLU A 73 12.29 -14.36 4.10
CA GLU A 73 13.12 -15.37 3.45
C GLU A 73 13.00 -15.35 1.91
N THR A 74 14.15 -15.38 1.25
CA THR A 74 14.25 -15.27 -0.22
C THR A 74 13.51 -16.41 -0.94
N GLU A 75 13.47 -17.61 -0.35
CA GLU A 75 12.77 -18.76 -0.93
C GLU A 75 11.25 -18.72 -0.73
N SER A 76 10.77 -17.91 0.23
CA SER A 76 9.39 -17.85 0.65
C SER A 76 8.97 -16.38 0.83
N TYR A 77 9.11 -15.53 -0.17
CA TYR A 77 8.91 -14.09 0.04
C TYR A 77 7.43 -13.66 -0.02
N TRP A 78 6.69 -13.92 1.07
CA TRP A 78 5.25 -13.63 1.17
C TRP A 78 4.92 -12.13 1.10
N CYS A 79 5.85 -11.26 1.52
CA CYS A 79 5.64 -9.82 1.45
C CYS A 79 5.57 -9.26 0.01
N ALA A 80 5.95 -10.03 -1.03
CA ALA A 80 5.73 -9.64 -2.44
C ALA A 80 4.33 -9.97 -2.96
N LEU A 81 3.58 -10.85 -2.31
CA LEU A 81 2.26 -11.27 -2.81
C LEU A 81 1.27 -10.10 -2.95
N PRO A 82 1.20 -9.14 -2.02
CA PRO A 82 0.24 -8.04 -2.15
C PRO A 82 0.49 -7.14 -3.36
N SER A 83 1.76 -6.81 -3.64
CA SER A 83 2.12 -5.98 -4.80
C SER A 83 1.85 -6.70 -6.12
N ALA A 84 2.21 -7.98 -6.22
CA ALA A 84 1.87 -8.82 -7.37
C ALA A 84 0.35 -8.93 -7.58
N ALA A 85 -0.42 -9.17 -6.51
CA ALA A 85 -1.87 -9.26 -6.57
C ALA A 85 -2.50 -7.95 -7.04
N TRP A 86 -2.01 -6.80 -6.57
CA TRP A 86 -2.48 -5.48 -7.01
C TRP A 86 -2.16 -5.21 -8.49
N ILE A 87 -0.94 -5.53 -8.94
CA ILE A 87 -0.51 -5.40 -10.34
C ILE A 87 -1.42 -6.25 -11.25
N LEU A 88 -1.63 -7.52 -10.89
CA LEU A 88 -2.51 -8.42 -11.66
C LEU A 88 -3.95 -7.92 -11.68
N PHE A 89 -4.46 -7.44 -10.54
CA PHE A 89 -5.79 -6.84 -10.46
C PHE A 89 -5.93 -5.64 -11.41
N MET A 90 -4.95 -4.73 -11.44
CA MET A 90 -4.97 -3.56 -12.32
C MET A 90 -4.84 -3.94 -13.80
N LEU A 91 -4.08 -4.99 -14.12
CA LEU A 91 -3.94 -5.52 -15.47
C LEU A 91 -5.25 -6.13 -15.98
N PHE A 92 -5.91 -6.96 -15.18
CA PHE A 92 -7.13 -7.67 -15.58
C PHE A 92 -8.38 -6.81 -15.45
N ARG A 93 -8.40 -5.85 -14.53
CA ARG A 93 -9.57 -5.01 -14.24
C ARG A 93 -9.38 -3.58 -14.72
N ARG A 94 -9.15 -3.42 -16.04
CA ARG A 94 -8.95 -2.12 -16.72
C ARG A 94 -10.12 -1.12 -16.62
N SER A 95 -11.25 -1.54 -16.07
CA SER A 95 -12.39 -0.67 -15.77
C SER A 95 -12.20 0.12 -14.48
N VAL A 96 -11.31 -0.31 -13.59
CA VAL A 96 -11.00 0.44 -12.36
C VAL A 96 -10.12 1.64 -12.74
N PRO A 97 -10.53 2.88 -12.40
CA PRO A 97 -9.72 4.06 -12.63
C PRO A 97 -8.49 4.05 -11.71
N MET A 98 -7.39 4.62 -12.19
CA MET A 98 -6.18 4.88 -11.41
C MET A 98 -6.37 6.17 -10.58
N ASP A 99 -7.33 6.13 -9.66
CA ASP A 99 -7.65 7.21 -8.74
C ASP A 99 -6.78 7.18 -7.47
N ALA A 100 -6.97 8.17 -6.59
CA ALA A 100 -6.21 8.26 -5.34
C ALA A 100 -6.35 7.01 -4.45
N GLU A 101 -7.48 6.29 -4.52
CA GLU A 101 -7.69 5.06 -3.75
C GLU A 101 -6.96 3.86 -4.37
N ALA A 102 -6.98 3.74 -5.70
CA ALA A 102 -6.21 2.74 -6.43
C ALA A 102 -4.70 2.91 -6.20
N ILE A 103 -4.21 4.15 -6.32
CA ILE A 103 -2.82 4.52 -6.05
C ILE A 103 -2.48 4.27 -4.58
N GLY A 104 -3.34 4.71 -3.66
CA GLY A 104 -3.18 4.48 -2.23
C GLY A 104 -3.11 3.00 -1.88
N THR A 105 -3.95 2.16 -2.50
CA THR A 105 -3.91 0.70 -2.35
C THR A 105 -2.58 0.13 -2.85
N GLY A 106 -2.13 0.57 -4.04
CA GLY A 106 -0.85 0.14 -4.61
C GLY A 106 0.33 0.51 -3.72
N LEU A 107 0.37 1.73 -3.19
CA LEU A 107 1.39 2.18 -2.24
C LEU A 107 1.33 1.41 -0.92
N TRP A 108 0.13 1.08 -0.44
CA TRP A 108 -0.04 0.32 0.81
C TRP A 108 0.43 -1.14 0.70
N THR A 109 0.64 -1.67 -0.51
CA THR A 109 1.29 -2.99 -0.69
C THR A 109 2.71 -3.03 -0.13
N PHE A 110 3.35 -1.86 0.04
CA PHE A 110 4.67 -1.75 0.66
C PHE A 110 4.64 -1.62 2.19
N ALA A 111 3.46 -1.60 2.82
CA ALA A 111 3.34 -1.48 4.27
C ALA A 111 4.22 -2.49 5.05
N PRO A 112 4.35 -3.77 4.64
CA PRO A 112 5.22 -4.72 5.33
C PRO A 112 6.72 -4.33 5.33
N PHE A 113 7.17 -3.49 4.39
CA PHE A 113 8.54 -2.97 4.36
C PHE A 113 8.71 -1.72 5.21
N ALA A 114 7.63 -0.98 5.46
CA ALA A 114 7.67 0.15 6.37
C ALA A 114 8.00 -0.28 7.81
N SER A 115 7.66 -1.51 8.22
CA SER A 115 8.10 -2.05 9.51
C SER A 115 9.62 -2.16 9.57
N ILE A 116 10.29 -2.66 8.52
CA ILE A 116 11.75 -2.71 8.42
C ILE A 116 12.35 -1.31 8.57
N GLY A 117 11.78 -0.32 7.88
CA GLY A 117 12.22 1.09 7.99
C GLY A 117 11.99 1.71 9.38
N LEU A 118 10.95 1.28 10.10
CA LEU A 118 10.69 1.74 11.47
C LEU A 118 11.76 1.19 12.45
N TRP A 119 12.16 -0.06 12.28
CA TRP A 119 13.14 -0.72 13.15
C TRP A 119 14.59 -0.34 12.83
N SER A 120 14.87 0.17 11.62
CA SER A 120 16.21 0.67 11.27
C SER A 120 16.63 1.88 12.10
N VAL A 121 15.66 2.66 12.55
CA VAL A 121 15.86 3.81 13.43
C VAL A 121 16.23 3.38 14.86
N ILE A 122 15.86 2.16 15.27
CA ILE A 122 15.99 1.67 16.66
C ILE A 122 17.16 0.67 16.80
N GLY A 123 17.82 0.30 15.71
CA GLY A 123 19.04 -0.53 15.72
C GLY A 123 18.81 -2.05 15.87
N PHE A 124 17.55 -2.50 15.74
CA PHE A 124 17.18 -3.92 15.74
C PHE A 124 16.89 -4.37 14.30
N LEU A 125 17.93 -4.56 13.48
CA LEU A 125 17.74 -5.00 12.10
C LEU A 125 18.55 -6.23 11.75
N GLN A 126 17.85 -7.28 11.32
CA GLN A 126 18.43 -8.39 10.58
C GLN A 126 18.37 -8.05 9.08
N LEU A 127 19.32 -7.24 8.61
CA LEU A 127 19.44 -6.82 7.20
C LEU A 127 19.57 -8.00 6.24
N ASP A 128 20.12 -9.12 6.71
CA ASP A 128 20.37 -10.32 5.91
C ASP A 128 19.09 -10.98 5.37
N LEU A 129 17.94 -10.71 5.98
CA LEU A 129 16.65 -11.24 5.54
C LEU A 129 15.96 -10.39 4.47
N VAL A 130 16.45 -9.18 4.13
CA VAL A 130 15.70 -8.29 3.21
C VAL A 130 16.09 -8.56 1.74
N PRO A 131 15.17 -9.05 0.88
CA PRO A 131 15.48 -9.31 -0.52
C PRO A 131 15.36 -8.00 -1.34
N TYR A 132 16.38 -7.15 -1.25
CA TYR A 132 16.43 -5.82 -1.89
C TYR A 132 16.11 -5.84 -3.39
N HIS A 133 16.60 -6.85 -4.12
CA HIS A 133 16.29 -7.01 -5.54
C HIS A 133 14.79 -7.18 -5.79
N SER A 134 14.11 -7.98 -4.96
CA SER A 134 12.68 -8.19 -5.08
C SER A 134 11.89 -6.93 -4.71
N LEU A 135 12.36 -6.16 -3.72
CA LEU A 135 11.76 -4.87 -3.39
C LEU A 135 11.86 -3.88 -4.56
N LEU A 136 13.02 -3.76 -5.20
CA LEU A 136 13.21 -2.90 -6.37
C LEU A 136 12.26 -3.26 -7.52
N TRP A 137 12.11 -4.56 -7.81
CA TRP A 137 11.17 -5.02 -8.83
C TRP A 137 9.71 -4.71 -8.48
N GLN A 138 9.31 -4.84 -7.22
CA GLN A 138 7.98 -4.45 -6.79
C GLN A 138 7.74 -2.94 -6.91
N THR A 139 8.69 -2.12 -6.46
CA THR A 139 8.62 -0.66 -6.59
C THR A 139 8.52 -0.25 -8.06
N GLY A 140 9.36 -0.84 -8.92
CA GLY A 140 9.30 -0.61 -10.37
C GLY A 140 7.97 -1.04 -10.97
N GLY A 141 7.47 -2.23 -10.63
CA GLY A 141 6.21 -2.78 -11.14
C GLY A 141 5.00 -1.96 -10.73
N VAL A 142 4.89 -1.60 -9.45
CA VAL A 142 3.79 -0.75 -8.95
C VAL A 142 3.87 0.64 -9.58
N GLY A 143 5.06 1.25 -9.63
CA GLY A 143 5.25 2.57 -10.24
C GLY A 143 4.89 2.59 -11.73
N ALA A 144 5.33 1.59 -12.50
CA ALA A 144 4.99 1.45 -13.90
C ALA A 144 3.49 1.29 -14.12
N MET A 145 2.82 0.52 -13.26
CA MET A 145 1.37 0.33 -13.34
C MET A 145 0.58 1.60 -13.02
N ILE A 146 1.01 2.38 -12.03
CA ILE A 146 0.42 3.68 -11.71
C ILE A 146 0.58 4.63 -12.91
N ALA A 147 1.79 4.74 -13.46
CA ALA A 147 2.06 5.59 -14.62
C ALA A 147 1.23 5.19 -15.84
N TYR A 148 1.13 3.88 -16.11
CA TYR A 148 0.29 3.33 -17.17
C TYR A 148 -1.19 3.66 -16.94
N GLY A 149 -1.71 3.43 -15.74
CA GLY A 149 -3.11 3.70 -15.39
C GLY A 149 -3.47 5.17 -15.53
N LEU A 150 -2.62 6.08 -15.03
CA LEU A 150 -2.79 7.52 -15.18
C LEU A 150 -2.80 7.94 -16.66
N THR A 151 -1.83 7.47 -17.44
CA THR A 151 -1.75 7.79 -18.88
C THR A 151 -2.98 7.28 -19.64
N ARG A 152 -3.44 6.07 -19.31
CA ARG A 152 -4.65 5.46 -19.89
C ARG A 152 -5.88 6.29 -19.58
N ASP A 153 -6.04 6.72 -18.33
CA ASP A 153 -7.24 7.44 -17.90
C ASP A 153 -7.27 8.86 -18.46
N ILE A 154 -6.13 9.57 -18.47
CA ILE A 154 -5.98 10.85 -19.17
C ILE A 154 -6.31 10.71 -20.66
N SER A 155 -5.79 9.67 -21.32
CA SER A 155 -6.07 9.43 -22.74
C SER A 155 -7.54 9.17 -23.04
N ARG A 156 -8.28 8.53 -22.11
CA ARG A 156 -9.72 8.30 -22.24
C ARG A 156 -10.53 9.58 -22.06
N GLU A 157 -10.10 10.46 -21.16
CA GLU A 157 -10.72 11.78 -20.98
C GLU A 157 -10.49 12.69 -22.20
N MET A 158 -9.29 12.63 -22.79
CA MET A 158 -8.97 13.39 -24.00
C MET A 158 -9.68 12.87 -25.26
N ASN A 159 -9.95 11.55 -25.33
CA ASN A 159 -10.60 10.91 -26.47
C ASN A 159 -11.78 10.06 -25.97
N PRO A 160 -12.90 10.69 -25.57
CA PRO A 160 -14.05 9.96 -25.07
C PRO A 160 -14.61 9.03 -26.18
N PRO A 161 -14.92 7.76 -25.86
CA PRO A 161 -15.56 6.87 -26.82
C PRO A 161 -16.93 7.47 -27.22
N SER A 162 -17.16 7.55 -28.54
CA SER A 162 -18.37 8.09 -29.18
C SER A 162 -19.64 7.33 -28.79
#